data_AF-A0A2I6SWB4-F1
#
_entry.id   AF-A0A2I6SWB4-F1
#
_cell.length_a   1.000
_cell.length_b   1.000
_cell.length_c   1.000
_cell.angle_alpha   90.00
_cell.angle_beta   90.00
_cell.angle_gamma   90.00
#
_symmetry.space_group_name_H-M   'P 1'
#
loop_
_entity.id
_entity.type
_entity.pdbx_description
1 polymer ?
#
loop_
_entity_poly.entity_id
_entity_poly.type
_entity_poly.pdbx_seq_one_letter_code
_entity_poly.pdbx_strand_id
1 'polypeptide(L)' 'MNINIYNVSKNTVNKIDDMAEKKGISRNEFLKNYFTNIAVQDNLLDVFNRNEKLLKKLEFSLNENSKTLNKINNEIL' A
#
# COMPACT_ATOMS: atom_id res chain seq x y z
N MET A 1 23.56 -10.95 -4.75
CA MET A 1 24.11 -9.70 -5.34
C MET A 1 24.44 -8.77 -4.20
N ASN A 2 25.62 -8.13 -4.22
CA ASN A 2 26.05 -7.22 -3.17
C ASN A 2 25.93 -5.77 -3.67
N ILE A 3 25.41 -4.88 -2.83
CA ILE A 3 25.26 -3.45 -3.13
C ILE A 3 26.13 -2.69 -2.14
N ASN A 4 27.05 -1.89 -2.67
CA ASN A 4 27.87 -0.99 -1.87
C ASN A 4 27.42 0.45 -2.13
N ILE A 5 27.15 1.20 -1.05
CA ILE A 5 26.72 2.60 -1.13
C ILE A 5 27.83 3.46 -0.52
N TYR A 6 28.37 4.36 -1.33
CA TYR A 6 29.49 5.23 -0.95
C TYR A 6 29.02 6.67 -0.76
N ASN A 7 29.84 7.47 -0.08
CA ASN A 7 29.63 8.90 0.13
C ASN A 7 28.32 9.27 0.83
N VAL A 8 27.83 8.39 1.72
CA VAL A 8 26.69 8.69 2.58
C VAL A 8 27.16 9.56 3.75
N SER A 9 26.45 10.66 4.01
CA SER A 9 26.79 11.55 5.12
C SER A 9 26.73 10.80 6.46
N LYS A 10 27.63 11.14 7.39
CA LYS A 10 27.65 10.54 8.74
C LYS A 10 26.30 10.69 9.45
N ASN A 11 25.64 11.84 9.31
CA ASN A 11 24.32 12.08 9.89
C ASN A 11 23.26 11.12 9.33
N THR A 12 23.28 10.86 8.02
CA THR A 12 22.37 9.90 7.39
C THR A 12 22.64 8.48 7.87
N VAL A 13 23.91 8.06 7.98
CA VAL A 13 24.28 6.74 8.51
C VAL A 13 23.77 6.57 9.94
N ASN A 14 23.98 7.55 10.80
CA ASN A 14 23.50 7.51 12.18
C ASN A 14 21.97 7.35 12.26
N LYS A 15 21.22 8.08 11.44
CA LYS A 15 19.75 7.92 11.40
C LYS A 15 19.33 6.52 10.97
N ILE A 16 20.05 5.91 10.02
CA ILE A 16 19.78 4.52 9.59
C ILE A 16 20.07 3.56 10.75
N ASP A 17 21.15 3.77 11.50
CA ASP A 17 21.46 2.99 12.70
C ASP A 17 20.37 3.10 13.75
N ASP A 18 19.96 4.32 14.10
CA ASP A 18 18.90 4.56 15.09
C ASP A 18 17.60 3.86 14.67
N MET A 19 17.26 3.87 13.37
CA MET A 19 16.07 3.20 12.85
C MET A 19 16.17 1.68 12.89
N ALA A 20 17.36 1.13 12.64
CA ALA A 20 17.61 -0.30 12.72
C ALA A 20 17.57 -0.79 14.17
N GLU A 21 18.20 -0.05 15.09
CA GLU A 21 18.23 -0.34 16.53
C GLU A 21 16.84 -0.32 17.14
N LYS A 22 16.02 0.70 16.81
CA LYS A 22 14.60 0.76 17.24
C LYS A 22 13.77 -0.45 16.82
N LYS A 23 14.17 -1.12 15.73
CA LYS A 23 13.51 -2.33 15.22
C LYS A 23 14.17 -3.61 15.69
N GLY A 24 15.26 -3.54 16.46
CA GLY A 24 16.02 -4.70 16.94
C GLY A 24 16.70 -5.50 15.83
N ILE A 25 17.03 -4.86 14.69
CA ILE A 25 17.62 -5.51 13.52
C ILE A 25 18.94 -4.84 13.13
N SER A 26 19.76 -5.54 12.34
CA SER A 26 21.01 -4.96 11.82
C SER A 26 20.74 -3.87 10.79
N ARG A 27 21.68 -2.93 10.63
CA ARG A 27 21.67 -1.91 9.56
C ARG A 27 21.43 -2.52 8.18
N ASN A 28 22.12 -3.62 7.86
CA ASN A 28 22.01 -4.27 6.56
C ASN A 28 20.63 -4.89 6.34
N GLU A 29 20.07 -5.51 7.38
CA GLU A 29 18.72 -6.08 7.30
C GLU A 29 17.67 -4.97 7.18
N PHE A 30 17.85 -3.86 7.90
CA PHE A 30 17.00 -2.68 7.75
C PHE A 30 17.02 -2.15 6.31
N LEU A 31 18.20 -1.97 5.71
CA LEU A 31 18.34 -1.48 4.35
C LEU A 31 17.75 -2.45 3.33
N LYS A 32 17.98 -3.77 3.50
CA LYS A 32 17.38 -4.80 2.65
C LYS A 32 15.86 -4.73 2.68
N ASN A 33 15.27 -4.63 3.87
CA ASN A 33 13.82 -4.51 4.02
C ASN A 33 13.30 -3.22 3.40
N TYR A 34 14.01 -2.10 3.60
CA TYR A 34 13.65 -0.81 3.03
C TYR A 34 13.64 -0.84 1.49
N PHE A 35 14.72 -1.36 0.86
CA PHE A 35 14.78 -1.48 -0.60
C PHE A 35 13.75 -2.46 -1.15
N THR A 36 13.50 -3.56 -0.45
CA THR A 36 12.46 -4.54 -0.85
C THR A 36 11.09 -3.88 -0.84
N ASN A 37 10.76 -3.13 0.21
CA ASN A 37 9.49 -2.42 0.33
C ASN A 37 9.31 -1.37 -0.77
N ILE A 38 10.36 -0.60 -1.09
CA ILE A 38 10.33 0.35 -2.21
C ILE A 38 10.09 -0.37 -3.53
N ALA A 39 10.82 -1.47 -3.79
CA ALA A 39 10.71 -2.19 -5.05
C ALA A 39 9.31 -2.79 -5.32
N VAL A 40 8.55 -3.08 -4.26
CA VAL A 40 7.16 -3.57 -4.37
C VAL A 40 6.12 -2.47 -4.20
N GLN A 41 6.52 -1.23 -3.91
CA GLN A 41 5.60 -0.15 -3.58
C GLN A 41 4.69 0.22 -4.76
N ASP A 42 5.23 0.25 -5.97
CA ASP A 42 4.45 0.54 -7.19
C ASP A 42 3.39 -0.55 -7.42
N ASN A 43 3.77 -1.83 -7.25
CA ASN A 43 2.85 -2.96 -7.36
C ASN A 43 1.74 -2.87 -6.30
N LEU A 44 2.07 -2.45 -5.08
CA LEU A 44 1.11 -2.29 -4.00
C LEU A 44 0.13 -1.15 -4.30
N LEU A 45 0.63 -0.02 -4.81
CA LEU A 45 -0.21 1.11 -5.22
C LEU A 45 -1.18 0.72 -6.33
N ASP A 46 -0.71 -0.06 -7.31
CA ASP A 46 -1.56 -0.58 -8.39
C ASP A 46 -2.67 -1.51 -7.87
N VAL A 47 -2.38 -2.36 -6.88
CA VAL A 47 -3.39 -3.19 -6.23
C VAL A 47 -4.43 -2.33 -5.52
N PHE A 48 -4.02 -1.28 -4.80
CA PHE A 48 -4.95 -0.35 -4.17
C PHE A 48 -5.83 0.37 -5.19
N ASN A 49 -5.25 0.87 -6.29
CA ASN A 49 -6.00 1.54 -7.36
C ASN A 49 -7.02 0.60 -8.02
N ARG A 50 -6.67 -0.67 -8.22
CA ARG A 50 -7.60 -1.69 -8.75
C ARG A 50 -8.74 -1.97 -7.77
N ASN A 51 -8.44 -2.09 -6.50
CA ASN A 51 -9.45 -2.32 -5.46
C ASN A 51 -10.41 -1.13 -5.35
N GLU A 52 -9.91 0.10 -5.39
CA GLU A 52 -10.77 1.30 -5.37
C GLU A 52 -11.74 1.31 -6.57
N LYS A 53 -11.25 0.97 -7.78
CA LYS A 53 -12.10 0.85 -8.97
C LYS A 53 -13.17 -0.22 -8.83
N LEU A 54 -12.85 -1.36 -8.22
CA LEU A 54 -13.82 -2.43 -7.96
C LEU A 54 -14.86 -2.01 -6.92
N LEU A 55 -14.45 -1.34 -5.85
CA LEU A 55 -15.36 -0.83 -4.82
C LEU A 55 -16.37 0.16 -5.42
N LYS A 56 -15.92 1.11 -6.24
CA LYS A 56 -16.82 2.05 -6.94
C LYS A 56 -17.84 1.34 -7.84
N LYS A 57 -17.43 0.28 -8.54
CA LYS A 57 -18.36 -0.53 -9.35
C LYS A 57 -19.38 -1.26 -8.50
N LEU A 58 -18.97 -1.82 -7.36
CA LEU A 58 -19.88 -2.49 -6.44
C LEU A 58 -20.88 -1.52 -5.82
N GLU A 59 -20.40 -0.37 -5.35
CA GLU A 59 -21.26 0.70 -4.80
C GLU A 59 -22.32 1.14 -5.81
N PHE A 60 -21.92 1.38 -7.06
CA PHE A 60 -22.84 1.72 -8.14
C PHE A 60 -23.91 0.63 -8.35
N SER A 61 -23.49 -0.63 -8.52
CA SER A 61 -24.43 -1.74 -8.74
C SER A 61 -25.39 -1.94 -7.57
N LEU A 62 -24.90 -1.83 -6.33
CA LEU A 62 -25.75 -1.93 -5.14
C LEU A 62 -26.78 -0.81 -5.07
N ASN A 63 -26.39 0.41 -5.44
CA ASN A 63 -27.29 1.55 -5.47
C ASN A 63 -28.37 1.39 -6.54
N GLU A 64 -28.00 0.98 -7.76
CA GLU A 64 -28.96 0.75 -8.84
C GLU A 64 -29.92 -0.42 -8.53
N ASN A 65 -29.40 -1.50 -7.93
CA ASN A 65 -30.22 -2.61 -7.46
C ASN A 65 -31.21 -2.14 -6.38
N SER A 66 -30.76 -1.35 -5.40
CA SER A 66 -31.62 -0.79 -4.35
C SER A 66 -32.71 0.10 -4.93
N LYS A 67 -32.37 0.98 -5.87
CA LYS A 67 -33.36 1.82 -6.58
C LYS A 67 -34.40 0.97 -7.31
N THR A 68 -33.96 -0.08 -7.99
CA THR A 68 -34.85 -0.97 -8.76
C THR A 68 -35.78 -1.74 -7.83
N LEU A 69 -35.25 -2.31 -6.75
CA LEU A 69 -36.06 -3.01 -5.74
C LEU A 69 -37.09 -2.08 -5.09
N ASN A 70 -36.71 -0.85 -4.77
CA ASN A 70 -37.65 0.14 -4.23
C ASN A 70 -38.76 0.49 -5.21
N LYS A 71 -38.45 0.62 -6.52
CA LYS A 71 -39.48 0.84 -7.55
C LYS A 71 -40.46 -0.33 -7.62
N ILE A 72 -39.94 -1.56 -7.70
CA ILE A 72 -40.77 -2.78 -7.73
C ILE A 72 -41.67 -2.86 -6.49
N ASN A 73 -41.10 -2.60 -5.30
CA ASN A 73 -41.86 -2.63 -4.05
C ASN A 73 -42.99 -1.59 -4.03
N ASN A 74 -42.79 -0.42 -4.63
CA ASN A 74 -43.79 0.63 -4.74
C ASN A 74 -44.82 0.41 -5.86
N GLU A 75 -44.55 -0.48 -6.83
CA GLU A 75 -45.47 -0.83 -7.91
C GLU A 75 -46.36 -2.04 -7.57
N ILE A 76 -45.94 -2.87 -6.60
CA ILE A 76 -46.67 -4.06 -6.14
C ILE A 76 -47.63 -3.76 -4.98
N LEU A 77 -47.37 -2.70 -4.20
CA LEU A 77 -48.23 -2.19 -3.12
C LEU A 77 -49.14 -1.07 -3.61
#